data_AF-A0A8T5XDU1-F1
#
_entry.id   AF-A0A8T5XDU1-F1
#
_cell.length_a   1.000
_cell.length_b   1.000
_cell.length_c   1.000
_cell.angle_alpha   90.00
_cell.angle_beta   90.00
_cell.angle_gamma   90.00
#
_symmetry.space_group_name_H-M   'P 1'
#
loop_
_entity.id
_entity.type
_entity.pdbx_description
1 polymer ?
#
loop_
_entity_poly.entity_id
_entity_poly.type
_entity_poly.pdbx_seq_one_letter_code
_entity_poly.pdbx_strand_id
1 'polypeptide(L)'
;GVGYRAQKKGKTLALNLGYSHPVEMEDPEGIETEVPSNTQIIVNGIDKQKVGNYAAVIRDLRSPEPYKGKGIRYVDERVRRKEGKTAK
;
A
#
# COMPACT_ATOMS: atom_id res chain seq x y z
N GLY A 1 3.01 -4.61 -7.35
CA GLY A 1 3.98 -4.59 -8.47
C GLY A 1 5.06 -5.63 -8.23
N VAL A 2 5.93 -5.90 -9.21
CA VAL A 2 7.05 -6.86 -9.03
C VAL A 2 8.02 -6.34 -7.96
N GLY A 3 8.33 -7.17 -6.96
CA GLY A 3 9.22 -6.84 -5.83
C GLY A 3 8.55 -6.15 -4.64
N TYR A 4 7.23 -5.89 -4.71
CA TYR A 4 6.47 -5.30 -3.62
C TYR A 4 5.76 -6.41 -2.84
N ARG A 5 5.92 -6.42 -1.52
CA ARG A 5 5.20 -7.36 -0.64
C ARG A 5 4.81 -6.70 0.68
N ALA A 6 3.61 -7.02 1.15
CA ALA A 6 3.13 -6.72 2.48
C ALA A 6 3.12 -8.00 3.33
N GLN A 7 3.44 -7.88 4.61
CA GLN A 7 3.39 -8.97 5.58
C GLN A 7 2.86 -8.43 6.91
N LYS A 8 1.95 -9.18 7.56
CA LYS A 8 1.50 -8.87 8.92
C LYS A 8 2.41 -9.58 9.91
N LYS A 9 3.10 -8.82 10.77
CA LYS A 9 3.90 -9.31 11.90
C LYS A 9 3.17 -8.98 13.20
N GLY A 10 2.23 -9.84 13.60
CA GLY A 10 1.40 -9.58 14.78
C GLY A 10 0.52 -8.34 14.58
N LYS A 11 0.81 -7.26 15.31
CA LYS A 11 0.14 -5.94 15.19
C LYS A 11 0.86 -4.95 14.27
N THR A 12 1.98 -5.35 13.69
CA THR A 12 2.82 -4.47 12.86
C THR A 12 2.71 -4.90 11.40
N LEU A 13 2.35 -3.97 10.53
CA LEU A 13 2.35 -4.13 9.08
C LEU A 13 3.77 -3.85 8.54
N ALA A 14 4.42 -4.89 8.01
CA ALA A 14 5.73 -4.79 7.39
C ALA A 14 5.59 -4.70 5.86
N LEU A 15 6.03 -3.58 5.28
CA LEU A 15 5.94 -3.27 3.86
C LEU A 15 7.33 -3.25 3.23
N ASN A 16 7.53 -4.08 2.21
CA ASN A 16 8.71 -4.04 1.36
C ASN A 16 8.32 -3.35 0.05
N LEU A 17 8.68 -2.07 -0.07
CA LEU A 17 8.28 -1.20 -1.18
C LEU A 17 9.44 -0.83 -2.12
N GLY A 18 10.55 -1.58 -2.06
CA GLY A 18 11.77 -1.30 -2.81
C GLY A 18 12.69 -0.25 -2.17
N TYR A 19 12.46 0.08 -0.90
CA TYR A 19 13.43 0.78 -0.06
C TYR A 19 14.52 -0.18 0.44
N SER A 20 15.65 0.36 0.90
CA SER A 20 16.76 -0.45 1.44
C SER A 20 16.42 -1.19 2.73
N HIS A 21 15.42 -0.72 3.47
CA HIS A 21 14.90 -1.33 4.70
C HIS A 21 13.38 -1.49 4.60
N PRO A 22 12.79 -2.49 5.29
CA PRO A 22 11.35 -2.64 5.37
C PRO A 22 10.74 -1.47 6.15
N VAL A 23 9.58 -1.00 5.69
CA VAL A 23 8.79 0.00 6.43
C VAL A 23 7.85 -0.74 7.34
N GLU A 24 8.00 -0.55 8.64
CA GLU A 24 7.15 -1.16 9.66
C GLU A 24 6.18 -0.09 10.20
N MET A 25 4.89 -0.40 10.18
CA MET A 25 3.83 0.45 10.71
C MET A 25 3.06 -0.32 11.77
N GLU A 26 2.89 0.27 12.94
CA GLU A 26 2.00 -0.30 13.96
C GLU A 26 0.55 0.06 13.65
N ASP A 27 -0.34 -0.93 13.76
CA ASP A 27 -1.77 -0.72 13.61
C ASP A 27 -2.29 0.14 14.80
N PRO A 28 -2.87 1.32 14.56
CA PRO A 28 -3.36 2.20 15.61
C PRO A 28 -4.62 1.61 16.27
N GLU A 29 -4.93 2.06 17.49
CA GLU A 29 -6.05 1.52 18.27
C GLU A 29 -7.40 1.60 17.53
N GLY A 30 -8.06 0.44 17.40
CA GLY A 30 -9.36 0.30 16.74
C GLY A 30 -9.29 0.15 15.22
N ILE A 31 -8.08 0.05 14.65
CA ILE A 31 -7.84 -0.37 13.27
C ILE A 31 -7.13 -1.73 13.29
N GLU A 32 -7.56 -2.64 12.44
CA GLU A 32 -6.88 -3.91 12.19
C GLU A 32 -6.56 -4.02 10.70
N THR A 33 -5.32 -4.41 10.41
CA THR A 33 -4.87 -4.62 9.03
C THR A 33 -4.77 -6.11 8.72
N GLU A 34 -5.40 -6.58 7.65
CA GLU A 34 -5.29 -7.96 7.18
C GLU A 34 -4.52 -8.02 5.86
N VAL A 35 -3.68 -9.04 5.70
CA VAL A 35 -2.87 -9.25 4.49
C VAL A 35 -3.22 -10.62 3.91
N PRO A 36 -4.34 -10.75 3.18
CA PRO A 36 -4.79 -12.03 2.61
C PRO A 36 -3.86 -12.53 1.50
N SER A 37 -3.18 -11.61 0.81
CA SER A 37 -2.13 -11.94 -0.15
C SER A 37 -0.98 -10.96 -0.03
N ASN A 38 0.21 -11.36 -0.47
CA ASN A 38 1.41 -10.50 -0.40
C ASN A 38 1.23 -9.14 -1.10
N THR A 39 0.22 -8.97 -1.96
CA THR A 39 -0.03 -7.74 -2.73
C THR A 39 -1.35 -7.05 -2.39
N GLN A 40 -2.12 -7.58 -1.43
CA GLN A 40 -3.39 -7.01 -0.99
C GLN A 40 -3.37 -6.75 0.51
N ILE A 41 -3.84 -5.57 0.89
CA ILE A 41 -3.95 -5.13 2.27
C ILE A 41 -5.39 -4.69 2.47
N ILE A 42 -6.05 -5.23 3.48
CA ILE A 42 -7.39 -4.87 3.90
C ILE A 42 -7.26 -4.10 5.20
N VAL A 43 -7.83 -2.90 5.27
CA VAL A 43 -7.86 -2.08 6.49
C VAL A 43 -9.28 -2.12 7.05
N ASN A 44 -9.46 -2.73 8.21
CA ASN A 44 -10.73 -2.84 8.93
C ASN A 44 -10.70 -1.92 10.14
N GLY A 45 -11.85 -1.35 10.52
CA GLY A 45 -11.94 -0.52 11.72
C GLY A 45 -13.34 0.02 11.97
N ILE A 46 -13.56 0.52 13.17
CA ILE A 46 -14.87 0.99 13.64
C ILE A 46 -15.18 2.39 13.07
N ASP A 47 -14.17 3.26 12.99
CA ASP A 47 -14.31 4.65 12.56
C ASP A 47 -13.78 4.86 11.14
N LYS A 48 -14.67 5.29 10.24
CA LYS A 48 -14.37 5.54 8.84
C LYS A 48 -13.32 6.63 8.64
N GLN A 49 -13.25 7.64 9.52
CA GLN A 49 -12.23 8.69 9.43
C GLN A 49 -10.85 8.13 9.72
N LYS A 50 -10.72 7.33 10.78
CA LYS A 50 -9.46 6.67 11.15
C LYS A 50 -9.00 5.67 10.09
N VAL A 51 -9.92 4.84 9.58
CA VAL A 51 -9.65 3.90 8.49
C VAL A 51 -9.17 4.63 7.24
N GLY A 52 -9.86 5.71 6.84
CA GLY A 52 -9.48 6.51 5.68
C GLY A 52 -8.10 7.17 5.85
N ASN A 53 -7.83 7.74 7.02
CA ASN A 53 -6.53 8.36 7.32
C ASN A 53 -5.39 7.34 7.27
N TYR A 54 -5.55 6.18 7.92
CA TYR A 54 -4.54 5.14 7.92
C TYR A 54 -4.28 4.58 6.50
N ALA A 55 -5.35 4.35 5.73
CA ALA A 55 -5.22 3.91 4.34
C ALA A 55 -4.54 4.97 3.45
N ALA A 56 -4.77 6.26 3.70
CA ALA A 56 -4.08 7.35 3.01
C ALA A 56 -2.58 7.37 3.33
N VAL A 57 -2.21 7.25 4.61
CA VAL A 57 -0.80 7.16 5.03
C VAL A 57 -0.09 5.98 4.36
N ILE A 58 -0.72 4.80 4.31
CA ILE A 58 -0.16 3.63 3.62
C ILE A 58 0.06 3.94 2.13
N ARG A 59 -0.89 4.60 1.46
CA ARG A 59 -0.77 4.97 0.04
C ARG A 59 0.35 5.97 -0.20
N ASP A 60 0.53 6.94 0.68
CA ASP A 60 1.53 7.99 0.55
C ASP A 60 2.97 7.45 0.61
N LEU A 61 3.21 6.35 1.35
CA LEU A 61 4.52 5.67 1.38
C LEU A 61 5.03 5.32 -0.02
N ARG A 62 4.14 4.88 -0.91
CA ARG A 62 4.50 4.62 -2.30
C ARG A 62 3.32 4.85 -3.22
N SER A 63 3.11 6.11 -3.56
CA SER A 63 2.10 6.51 -4.54
C SER A 63 2.29 5.78 -5.89
N PRO A 64 1.19 5.50 -6.60
CA PRO A 64 1.25 4.78 -7.87
C PRO A 64 1.90 5.66 -8.94
N GLU A 65 2.97 5.16 -9.56
CA GLU A 65 3.73 5.92 -10.55
C GLU A 65 2.97 6.07 -11.89
N PRO A 66 3.14 7.19 -12.61
CA PRO A 66 2.37 7.47 -13.82
C PRO A 66 2.79 6.65 -15.04
N TYR A 67 3.90 5.90 -15.01
CA TYR A 67 4.35 5.13 -16.17
C TYR A 67 3.91 3.66 -16.08
N LYS A 68 4.45 2.88 -15.13
CA LYS A 68 4.12 1.45 -14.99
C LYS A 68 3.05 1.18 -13.92
N GLY A 69 2.51 2.21 -13.26
CA GLY A 69 1.48 2.05 -12.23
C GLY A 69 1.94 1.27 -10.99
N LYS A 70 3.25 1.15 -10.77
CA LYS A 70 3.79 0.53 -9.56
C LYS A 70 3.60 1.46 -8.37
N GLY A 71 3.13 0.89 -7.27
CA GLY A 71 2.86 1.58 -6.01
C GLY A 71 1.65 0.95 -5.34
N ILE A 72 1.20 1.60 -4.27
CA ILE A 72 0.01 1.27 -3.52
C ILE A 72 -1.14 2.06 -4.12
N ARG A 73 -2.27 1.40 -4.33
CA ARG A 73 -3.48 2.00 -4.89
C ARG A 73 -4.70 1.36 -4.25
N TYR A 74 -5.82 2.08 -4.26
CA TYR A 74 -7.12 1.45 -3.98
C TYR A 74 -7.54 0.55 -5.14
N VAL A 75 -8.43 -0.40 -4.88
CA VAL A 75 -8.87 -1.42 -5.86
C VAL A 75 -9.43 -0.74 -7.13
N ASP A 76 -10.29 0.26 -6.96
CA ASP A 76 -10.96 0.96 -8.06
C ASP A 76 -10.32 2.31 -8.41
N GLU A 77 -9.08 2.56 -7.97
CA GLU A 77 -8.40 3.83 -8.22
C GLU A 77 -7.96 3.97 -9.69
N ARG A 78 -8.43 5.05 -10.34
CA ARG A 78 -8.01 5.39 -11.70
C ARG A 78 -6.69 6.16 -11.69
N VAL A 79 -5.59 5.46 -11.97
CA VAL A 79 -4.24 6.05 -12.10
C VAL A 79 -4.03 6.56 -13.53
N ARG A 80 -3.71 7.85 -13.71
CA ARG A 80 -3.35 8.42 -15.01
C ARG A 80 -2.03 7.81 -15.49
N ARG A 81 -2.06 7.13 -16.62
CA ARG A 81 -0.86 6.57 -17.25
C ARG A 81 -0.31 7.50 -18.33
N LYS A 82 1.00 7.68 -18.36
CA LYS A 82 1.76 8.33 -19.41
C LYS A 82 2.53 7.27 -20.17
N GLU A 83 2.58 7.40 -21.48
CA GLU A 83 3.41 6.53 -22.31
C GLU A 83 4.88 6.82 -22.03
N GLY A 84 5.65 5.74 -21.82
CA GLY A 84 7.10 5.84 -21.80
C GLY A 84 7.65 6.06 -23.21
N LYS A 85 8.96 6.31 -23.32
CA LYS A 85 9.61 6.21 -24.63
C LYS A 85 9.56 4.76 -25.10
N THR A 86 9.07 4.54 -26.33
CA THR A 86 9.17 3.26 -27.03
C THR A 86 10.64 2.96 -27.30
N ALA A 87 11.33 2.33 -26.35
CA ALA A 87 12.46 1.48 -26.65
C ALA A 87 11.89 0.07 -26.79
N LYS A 88 11.99 -0.43 -28.02
CA LYS A 88 11.54 -1.72 -28.55
C LYS A 88 11.66 -2.89 -27.56
#